data_AF-X6N284-F1
#
_entry.id   AF-X6N284-F1
#
_cell.length_a   1.000
_cell.length_b   1.000
_cell.length_c   1.000
_cell.angle_alpha   90.00
_cell.angle_beta   90.00
_cell.angle_gamma   90.00
#
_symmetry.space_group_name_H-M   'P 1'
#
loop_
_entity.id
_entity.type
_entity.pdbx_description
1 polymer ?
#
loop_
_entity_poly.entity_id
_entity_poly.type
_entity_poly.pdbx_seq_one_letter_code
_entity_poly.pdbx_strand_id
1 'polypeptide(L)'
;NESKGEHAWNEWIDLTDSNNKKIVISKDEHSYKGVRAVIGGKDDNLLFISRFPKNMDVFDLSKMEFVTTIMNERLPMKPHEYGLGYHCLVKRPIEGQCDIMVLFCLQTGLCIRFDEQTQTFTYKQLNVCNDIAPLKYYAFECIDGHILFFGGCNLATKKKTDAIHCYSIANDTWTKSRHTLPSPFCGGVAVLSPPDHSSIHILGGMNDDHRPMAIHFKTPLQCWTALPLKIDKEERKQEQLSLSNSNSNSNSNSDVQGRSKWILWWNQMQSCERELVLERFHKLTRQCFEKWLVDDSQWKSSIKHDDVVWITFAIEAYLLFNSKDS
;
A
#
# COMPACT_ATOMS: atom_id res chain seq x y z
N ASN A 1 -16.52 -39.42 -16.55
CA ASN A 1 -15.13 -39.00 -16.79
C ASN A 1 -15.11 -37.64 -17.46
N GLU A 2 -14.96 -36.63 -16.59
CA GLU A 2 -14.35 -35.30 -16.81
C GLU A 2 -14.60 -34.61 -18.16
N SER A 3 -15.52 -33.64 -18.12
CA SER A 3 -15.58 -32.55 -19.08
C SER A 3 -14.27 -31.76 -19.05
N LYS A 4 -13.52 -31.80 -20.15
CA LYS A 4 -12.42 -30.87 -20.41
C LYS A 4 -12.99 -29.45 -20.36
N GLY A 5 -12.72 -28.71 -19.28
CA GLY A 5 -13.05 -27.30 -19.20
C GLY A 5 -12.32 -26.56 -20.31
N GLU A 6 -13.07 -25.81 -21.12
CA GLU A 6 -12.50 -24.89 -22.10
C GLU A 6 -11.62 -23.87 -21.37
N HIS A 7 -10.32 -23.85 -21.68
CA HIS A 7 -9.41 -22.85 -21.13
C HIS A 7 -9.76 -21.50 -21.77
N ALA A 8 -10.46 -20.64 -21.02
CA ALA A 8 -10.62 -19.25 -21.39
C ALA A 8 -9.25 -18.55 -21.30
N TRP A 9 -8.75 -18.07 -22.44
CA TRP A 9 -7.52 -17.30 -22.50
C TRP A 9 -7.83 -15.82 -22.19
N ASN A 10 -6.86 -15.10 -21.64
CA ASN A 10 -6.96 -13.65 -21.56
C ASN A 10 -6.89 -13.06 -22.97
N GLU A 11 -7.91 -12.32 -23.38
CA GLU A 11 -7.98 -11.67 -24.68
C GLU A 11 -7.86 -10.16 -24.52
N TRP A 12 -7.15 -9.52 -25.45
CA TRP A 12 -7.13 -8.07 -25.58
C TRP A 12 -8.29 -7.66 -26.46
N ILE A 13 -9.28 -7.01 -25.86
CA ILE A 13 -10.40 -6.41 -26.57
C ILE A 13 -10.19 -4.90 -26.70
N ASP A 14 -10.51 -4.36 -27.86
CA ASP A 14 -10.46 -2.91 -28.08
C ASP A 14 -11.53 -2.22 -27.24
N LEU A 15 -11.17 -1.09 -26.62
CA LEU A 15 -12.13 -0.20 -25.96
C LEU A 15 -12.89 0.57 -27.05
N THR A 16 -14.21 0.44 -27.09
CA THR A 16 -15.07 1.10 -28.10
C THR A 16 -16.20 1.89 -27.46
N ASP A 17 -16.66 2.94 -28.15
CA ASP A 17 -17.87 3.68 -27.79
C ASP A 17 -19.15 2.89 -28.15
N SER A 18 -20.33 3.48 -27.89
CA SER A 18 -21.63 2.90 -28.22
C SER A 18 -21.87 2.66 -29.71
N ASN A 19 -21.02 3.22 -30.58
CA ASN A 19 -21.07 3.08 -32.03
C ASN A 19 -19.98 2.12 -32.56
N ASN A 20 -19.34 1.33 -31.69
CA ASN A 20 -18.20 0.46 -32.00
C ASN A 20 -16.96 1.20 -32.54
N LYS A 21 -16.85 2.51 -32.30
CA LYS A 21 -15.65 3.26 -32.68
C LYS A 21 -14.60 3.07 -31.60
N LYS A 22 -13.39 2.70 -32.01
CA LYS A 22 -12.22 2.56 -31.12
C LYS A 22 -11.93 3.87 -30.39
N ILE A 23 -11.82 3.78 -29.08
CA ILE A 23 -11.44 4.87 -28.19
C ILE A 23 -9.92 4.82 -28.01
N VAL A 24 -9.26 5.94 -28.26
CA VAL A 24 -7.83 6.10 -28.08
C VAL A 24 -7.58 7.08 -26.94
N ILE A 25 -7.06 6.57 -25.81
CA ILE A 25 -6.69 7.40 -24.66
C ILE A 25 -5.26 7.90 -24.86
N SER A 26 -5.11 8.90 -25.73
CA SER A 26 -3.83 9.58 -25.95
C SER A 26 -4.03 11.06 -26.25
N LYS A 27 -2.95 11.83 -26.08
CA LYS A 27 -2.87 13.23 -26.51
C LYS A 27 -1.69 13.30 -27.48
N ASP A 28 -1.92 13.86 -28.68
CA ASP A 28 -1.08 13.69 -29.89
C ASP A 28 0.40 14.08 -29.75
N GLU A 29 0.79 14.76 -28.66
CA GLU A 29 2.12 15.34 -28.49
C GLU A 29 2.98 14.70 -27.36
N HIS A 30 2.50 13.64 -26.70
CA HIS A 30 3.14 13.15 -25.48
C HIS A 30 3.63 11.70 -25.56
N SER A 31 4.83 11.45 -25.02
CA SER A 31 5.33 10.09 -24.83
C SER A 31 4.59 9.40 -23.68
N TYR A 32 3.85 8.32 -24.01
CA TYR A 32 3.19 7.45 -23.02
C TYR A 32 4.11 6.36 -22.46
N LYS A 33 5.42 6.46 -22.73
CA LYS A 33 6.41 5.48 -22.25
C LYS A 33 6.48 5.48 -20.73
N GLY A 34 6.11 4.36 -20.11
CA GLY A 34 6.14 4.18 -18.66
C GLY A 34 5.03 4.92 -17.91
N VAL A 35 3.95 5.31 -18.59
CA VAL A 35 2.73 5.85 -17.97
C VAL A 35 2.15 4.86 -16.97
N ARG A 36 1.58 5.38 -15.88
CA ARG A 36 0.77 4.61 -14.94
C ARG A 36 -0.62 5.22 -14.88
N ALA A 37 -1.62 4.38 -14.70
CA ALA A 37 -2.97 4.83 -14.48
C ALA A 37 -3.64 3.99 -13.40
N VAL A 38 -4.56 4.60 -12.67
CA VAL A 38 -5.41 3.93 -11.68
C VAL A 38 -6.85 4.39 -11.88
N ILE A 39 -7.79 3.46 -11.73
CA ILE A 39 -9.22 3.77 -11.71
C ILE A 39 -9.58 4.22 -10.29
N GLY A 40 -10.37 5.27 -10.18
CA GLY A 40 -10.89 5.79 -8.93
C GLY A 40 -11.98 6.81 -9.16
N GLY A 41 -12.07 7.77 -8.24
CA GLY A 41 -13.20 8.68 -8.16
C GLY A 41 -14.32 8.07 -7.31
N LYS A 42 -15.30 8.90 -6.98
CA LYS A 42 -16.41 8.54 -6.10
C LYS A 42 -17.18 7.32 -6.59
N ASP A 43 -17.34 7.21 -7.91
CA ASP A 43 -18.10 6.17 -8.58
C ASP A 43 -17.20 5.21 -9.40
N ASP A 44 -15.89 5.17 -9.12
CA ASP A 44 -14.89 4.37 -9.87
C ASP A 44 -14.95 4.57 -11.40
N ASN A 45 -15.31 5.79 -11.81
CA ASN A 45 -15.53 6.19 -13.20
C ASN A 45 -14.45 7.13 -13.75
N LEU A 46 -13.40 7.42 -12.97
CA LEU A 46 -12.29 8.27 -13.40
C LEU A 46 -11.01 7.44 -13.54
N LEU A 47 -10.33 7.60 -14.66
CA LEU A 47 -8.99 7.07 -14.90
C LEU A 47 -7.97 8.19 -14.68
N PHE A 48 -7.23 8.11 -13.58
CA PHE A 48 -6.14 9.03 -13.27
C PHE A 48 -4.87 8.58 -13.98
N ILE A 49 -4.34 9.40 -14.87
CA ILE A 49 -3.21 9.04 -15.73
C ILE A 49 -2.02 9.92 -15.39
N SER A 50 -0.94 9.29 -14.97
CA SER A 50 0.32 9.96 -14.66
C SER A 50 1.30 9.82 -15.83
N ARG A 51 1.80 10.94 -16.34
CA ARG A 51 2.61 10.96 -17.56
C ARG A 51 3.77 11.96 -17.56
N PHE A 52 4.68 11.73 -18.49
CA PHE A 52 5.80 12.61 -18.76
C PHE A 52 5.33 14.04 -19.15
N PRO A 53 6.09 15.09 -18.77
CA PRO A 53 7.28 15.06 -17.90
C PRO A 53 6.97 14.95 -16.41
N LYS A 54 5.82 15.46 -15.97
CA LYS A 54 5.38 15.45 -14.56
C LYS A 54 3.91 15.88 -14.41
N ASN A 55 3.03 15.33 -15.24
CA ASN A 55 1.63 15.74 -15.30
C ASN A 55 0.70 14.59 -14.94
N MET A 56 -0.48 14.94 -14.43
CA MET A 56 -1.64 14.07 -14.26
C MET A 56 -2.71 14.50 -15.24
N ASP A 57 -3.34 13.56 -15.92
CA ASP A 57 -4.61 13.76 -16.62
C ASP A 57 -5.71 12.96 -15.90
N VAL A 58 -6.96 13.35 -16.16
CA VAL A 58 -8.14 12.60 -15.75
C VAL A 58 -8.93 12.29 -17.01
N PHE A 59 -9.29 11.03 -17.19
CA PHE A 59 -10.17 10.55 -18.26
C PHE A 59 -11.45 10.01 -17.63
N ASP A 60 -12.59 10.56 -18.02
CA ASP A 60 -13.92 10.15 -17.58
C ASP A 60 -14.34 8.90 -18.36
N LEU A 61 -14.41 7.75 -17.67
CA LEU A 61 -14.75 6.46 -18.27
C LEU A 61 -16.24 6.35 -18.60
N SER A 62 -17.11 7.17 -17.99
CA SER A 62 -18.53 7.20 -18.32
C SER A 62 -18.79 7.98 -19.60
N LYS A 63 -18.05 9.08 -19.81
CA LYS A 63 -18.15 9.91 -21.02
C LYS A 63 -17.19 9.50 -22.13
N MET A 64 -16.17 8.70 -21.81
CA MET A 64 -15.07 8.34 -22.70
C MET A 64 -14.29 9.57 -23.22
N GLU A 65 -14.07 10.54 -22.35
CA GLU A 65 -13.43 11.83 -22.69
C GLU A 65 -12.45 12.29 -21.62
N PHE A 66 -11.46 13.10 -22.01
CA PHE A 66 -10.57 13.77 -21.05
C PHE A 66 -11.30 14.90 -20.32
N VAL A 67 -11.07 15.01 -19.03
CA VAL A 67 -11.41 16.22 -18.28
C VAL A 67 -10.43 17.32 -18.68
N THR A 68 -10.93 18.43 -19.22
CA THR A 68 -10.11 19.51 -19.82
C THR A 68 -9.86 20.69 -18.89
N THR A 69 -10.60 20.81 -17.80
CA THR A 69 -10.58 21.94 -16.85
C THR A 69 -9.88 21.61 -15.53
N ILE A 70 -8.94 20.67 -15.56
CA ILE A 70 -8.19 20.24 -14.37
C ILE A 70 -7.30 21.38 -13.86
N MET A 71 -7.33 21.58 -12.54
CA MET A 71 -6.45 22.50 -11.83
C MET A 71 -5.33 21.75 -11.11
N ASN A 72 -4.14 22.34 -11.07
CA ASN A 72 -2.93 21.79 -10.43
C ASN A 72 -2.50 20.41 -10.99
N GLU A 73 -2.64 20.19 -12.29
CA GLU A 73 -2.32 18.94 -12.97
C GLU A 73 -0.82 18.59 -12.99
N ARG A 74 0.06 19.57 -12.73
CA ARG A 74 1.51 19.36 -12.68
C ARG A 74 1.95 18.91 -11.29
N LEU A 75 2.57 17.74 -11.21
CA LEU A 75 3.10 17.20 -9.96
C LEU A 75 4.21 18.10 -9.39
N PRO A 76 4.28 18.29 -8.06
CA PRO A 76 5.35 19.03 -7.38
C PRO A 76 6.66 18.23 -7.33
N MET A 77 7.18 17.86 -8.50
CA MET A 77 8.41 17.11 -8.69
C MET A 77 9.50 18.04 -9.26
N LYS A 78 10.72 17.93 -8.71
CA LYS A 78 11.91 18.58 -9.28
C LYS A 78 12.13 18.07 -10.71
N PRO A 79 12.47 18.95 -11.67
CA PRO A 79 12.82 18.51 -13.02
C PRO A 79 13.93 17.45 -12.97
N HIS A 80 13.75 16.39 -13.73
CA HIS A 80 14.72 15.31 -13.88
C HIS A 80 14.74 14.90 -15.35
N GLU A 81 15.91 14.60 -15.89
CA GLU A 81 16.08 14.26 -17.32
C GLU A 81 15.14 13.13 -17.77
N TYR A 82 14.91 12.16 -16.89
CA TYR A 82 14.08 10.98 -17.14
C TYR A 82 12.58 11.20 -16.84
N GLY A 83 12.21 12.38 -16.34
CA GLY A 83 10.84 12.78 -15.99
C GLY A 83 10.06 11.78 -15.13
N LEU A 84 8.73 11.86 -15.21
CA LEU A 84 7.79 10.92 -14.65
C LEU A 84 7.56 9.76 -15.62
N GLY A 85 7.73 8.53 -15.13
CA GLY A 85 7.55 7.32 -15.92
C GLY A 85 8.22 6.14 -15.24
N TYR A 86 7.67 4.93 -15.40
CA TYR A 86 8.12 3.71 -14.73
C TYR A 86 8.17 3.85 -13.20
N HIS A 87 7.21 4.61 -12.68
CA HIS A 87 7.08 4.95 -11.28
C HIS A 87 6.01 4.06 -10.60
N CYS A 88 5.88 4.16 -9.29
CA CYS A 88 4.79 3.57 -8.52
C CYS A 88 3.62 4.54 -8.49
N LEU A 89 2.43 4.06 -8.86
CA LEU A 89 1.17 4.74 -8.63
C LEU A 89 0.17 3.69 -8.17
N VAL A 90 -0.42 3.89 -7.00
CA VAL A 90 -1.43 2.99 -6.43
C VAL A 90 -2.58 3.80 -5.87
N LYS A 91 -3.80 3.25 -5.93
CA LYS A 91 -4.96 3.74 -5.18
C LYS A 91 -4.79 3.31 -3.71
N ARG A 92 -5.09 4.20 -2.77
CA ARG A 92 -5.08 3.86 -1.34
C ARG A 92 -6.29 2.95 -1.04
N PRO A 93 -6.10 1.75 -0.47
CA PRO A 93 -7.18 0.80 -0.23
C PRO A 93 -7.87 1.11 1.11
N ILE A 94 -8.50 2.28 1.25
CA ILE A 94 -9.31 2.60 2.43
C ILE A 94 -10.75 2.79 1.99
N GLU A 95 -11.62 1.96 2.56
CA GLU A 95 -13.07 2.03 2.38
C GLU A 95 -13.58 3.43 2.79
N GLY A 96 -14.30 4.09 1.88
CA GLY A 96 -14.80 5.46 2.07
C GLY A 96 -13.82 6.59 1.72
N GLN A 97 -12.56 6.31 1.34
CA GLN A 97 -11.61 7.32 0.85
C GLN A 97 -11.15 6.99 -0.59
N CYS A 98 -12.06 7.18 -1.56
CA CYS A 98 -11.87 6.79 -2.97
C CYS A 98 -10.90 7.68 -3.77
N ASP A 99 -10.47 8.81 -3.21
CA ASP A 99 -9.80 9.88 -3.98
C ASP A 99 -8.29 9.98 -3.73
N ILE A 100 -7.71 9.08 -2.94
CA ILE A 100 -6.31 9.17 -2.52
C ILE A 100 -5.45 8.19 -3.31
N MET A 101 -4.48 8.72 -4.03
CA MET A 101 -3.43 7.97 -4.71
C MET A 101 -2.09 8.19 -4.03
N VAL A 102 -1.25 7.16 -4.03
CA VAL A 102 0.13 7.25 -3.56
C VAL A 102 1.06 7.06 -4.74
N LEU A 103 1.99 8.00 -4.91
CA LEU A 103 2.97 8.02 -5.99
C LEU A 103 4.37 8.07 -5.41
N PHE A 104 5.24 7.18 -5.89
CA PHE A 104 6.69 7.27 -5.65
C PHE A 104 7.42 7.29 -6.98
N CYS A 105 8.35 8.22 -7.15
CA CYS A 105 9.23 8.31 -8.31
C CYS A 105 10.52 9.04 -7.92
N LEU A 106 11.65 8.34 -7.95
CA LEU A 106 12.93 8.89 -7.51
C LEU A 106 12.79 9.49 -6.09
N GLN A 107 13.30 10.70 -5.86
CA GLN A 107 13.20 11.44 -4.59
C GLN A 107 11.80 12.00 -4.29
N THR A 108 10.80 11.72 -5.13
CA THR A 108 9.44 12.25 -4.98
C THR A 108 8.52 11.18 -4.45
N GLY A 109 7.95 11.42 -3.27
CA GLY A 109 6.84 10.67 -2.69
C GLY A 109 5.65 11.62 -2.51
N LEU A 110 4.48 11.25 -3.01
CA LEU A 110 3.28 12.08 -2.98
C LEU A 110 2.06 11.26 -2.56
N CYS A 111 1.28 11.84 -1.66
CA CYS A 111 -0.11 11.52 -1.45
C CYS A 111 -0.93 12.54 -2.26
N ILE A 112 -1.67 12.05 -3.24
CA ILE A 112 -2.39 12.85 -4.23
C ILE A 112 -3.88 12.69 -3.95
N ARG A 113 -4.61 13.80 -3.87
CA ARG A 113 -6.07 13.83 -3.82
C ARG A 113 -6.61 14.55 -5.04
N PHE A 114 -7.68 14.06 -5.63
CA PHE A 114 -8.45 14.79 -6.63
C PHE A 114 -9.81 15.17 -6.06
N ASP A 115 -10.17 16.45 -6.14
CA ASP A 115 -11.49 16.94 -5.79
C ASP A 115 -12.33 17.04 -7.07
N GLU A 116 -13.36 16.21 -7.20
CA GLU A 116 -14.15 16.12 -8.43
C GLU A 116 -15.05 17.34 -8.68
N GLN A 117 -15.48 18.05 -7.63
CA GLN A 117 -16.35 19.22 -7.75
C GLN A 117 -15.59 20.41 -8.31
N THR A 118 -14.38 20.62 -7.80
CA THR A 118 -13.48 21.71 -8.20
C THR A 118 -12.48 21.27 -9.27
N GLN A 119 -12.45 19.98 -9.63
CA GLN A 119 -11.51 19.35 -10.55
C GLN A 119 -10.05 19.68 -10.25
N THR A 120 -9.71 19.73 -8.96
CA THR A 120 -8.40 20.21 -8.50
C THR A 120 -7.61 19.08 -7.84
N PHE A 121 -6.34 18.95 -8.24
CA PHE A 121 -5.40 18.11 -7.52
C PHE A 121 -4.80 18.81 -6.29
N THR A 122 -4.70 18.06 -5.20
CA THR A 122 -4.00 18.45 -3.97
C THR A 122 -2.90 17.45 -3.66
N TYR A 123 -1.76 17.94 -3.18
CA TYR A 123 -0.57 17.15 -2.95
C TYR A 123 -0.07 17.27 -1.52
N LYS A 124 0.23 16.14 -0.89
CA LYS A 124 0.99 16.06 0.36
C LYS A 124 2.29 15.29 0.09
N GLN A 125 3.42 15.87 0.49
CA GLN A 125 4.71 15.21 0.38
C GLN A 125 4.78 14.01 1.33
N LEU A 126 5.32 12.90 0.84
CA LEU A 126 5.64 11.70 1.62
C LEU A 126 7.16 11.53 1.70
N ASN A 127 7.61 10.85 2.75
CA ASN A 127 9.02 10.54 2.90
C ASN A 127 9.45 9.48 1.89
N VAL A 128 10.67 9.62 1.36
CA VAL A 128 11.30 8.61 0.49
C VAL A 128 12.61 8.19 1.14
N CYS A 129 12.82 6.90 1.33
CA CYS A 129 14.07 6.41 1.89
C CYS A 129 15.23 6.48 0.86
N ASN A 130 16.46 6.58 1.36
CA ASN A 130 17.65 6.73 0.52
C ASN A 130 17.87 5.55 -0.45
N ASP A 131 17.42 4.35 -0.09
CA ASP A 131 17.57 3.15 -0.92
C ASP A 131 16.65 3.17 -2.14
N ILE A 132 15.45 3.75 -2.03
CA ILE A 132 14.46 3.86 -3.11
C ILE A 132 14.62 5.13 -3.93
N ALA A 133 15.06 6.23 -3.30
CA ALA A 133 15.22 7.54 -3.93
C ALA A 133 15.96 7.57 -5.28
N PRO A 134 16.98 6.72 -5.56
CA PRO A 134 17.65 6.70 -6.87
C PRO A 134 17.03 5.73 -7.88
N LEU A 135 16.01 4.95 -7.50
CA LEU A 135 15.51 3.84 -8.28
C LEU A 135 14.32 4.22 -9.19
N LYS A 136 14.29 3.57 -10.36
CA LYS A 136 13.13 3.45 -11.24
C LYS A 136 12.92 1.99 -11.65
N TYR A 137 11.81 1.70 -12.34
CA TYR A 137 11.56 0.39 -12.95
C TYR A 137 11.47 -0.75 -11.93
N TYR A 138 11.05 -0.49 -10.70
CA TYR A 138 10.73 -1.56 -9.75
C TYR A 138 9.37 -2.18 -10.12
N ALA A 139 9.20 -3.45 -9.79
CA ALA A 139 7.88 -4.05 -9.68
C ALA A 139 7.28 -3.65 -8.33
N PHE A 140 5.96 -3.48 -8.24
CA PHE A 140 5.31 -3.12 -6.98
C PHE A 140 3.89 -3.66 -6.91
N GLU A 141 3.41 -3.85 -5.69
CA GLU A 141 2.04 -4.26 -5.39
C GLU A 141 1.56 -3.59 -4.10
N CYS A 142 0.29 -3.19 -4.03
CA CYS A 142 -0.30 -2.57 -2.83
C CYS A 142 -1.24 -3.57 -2.14
N ILE A 143 -0.98 -3.87 -0.88
CA ILE A 143 -1.72 -4.88 -0.12
C ILE A 143 -1.89 -4.39 1.31
N ASP A 144 -3.13 -4.39 1.82
CA ASP A 144 -3.47 -3.98 3.19
C ASP A 144 -2.82 -2.66 3.63
N GLY A 145 -2.84 -1.66 2.73
CA GLY A 145 -2.27 -0.34 2.99
C GLY A 145 -0.72 -0.30 3.01
N HIS A 146 -0.07 -1.35 2.53
CA HIS A 146 1.37 -1.44 2.37
C HIS A 146 1.74 -1.56 0.90
N ILE A 147 2.74 -0.82 0.45
CA ILE A 147 3.27 -0.93 -0.91
C ILE A 147 4.58 -1.70 -0.84
N LEU A 148 4.62 -2.86 -1.49
CA LEU A 148 5.82 -3.66 -1.64
C LEU A 148 6.52 -3.26 -2.93
N PHE A 149 7.82 -3.05 -2.87
CA PHE A 149 8.69 -2.70 -3.98
C PHE A 149 9.74 -3.79 -4.16
N PHE A 150 9.85 -4.30 -5.39
CA PHE A 150 10.74 -5.38 -5.75
C PHE A 150 11.73 -4.93 -6.82
N GLY A 151 13.00 -4.97 -6.48
CA GLY A 151 14.11 -4.65 -7.37
C GLY A 151 14.12 -3.19 -7.81
N GLY A 152 14.46 -2.95 -9.08
CA GLY A 152 14.61 -1.63 -9.67
C GLY A 152 16.02 -1.34 -10.17
N CYS A 153 16.19 -0.21 -10.85
CA CYS A 153 17.44 0.22 -11.44
C CYS A 153 17.82 1.60 -10.94
N ASN A 154 19.03 1.72 -10.40
CA ASN A 154 19.62 2.99 -10.01
C ASN A 154 20.02 3.77 -11.26
N LEU A 155 19.44 4.96 -11.46
CA LEU A 155 19.66 5.71 -12.69
C LEU A 155 21.07 6.28 -12.83
N ALA A 156 21.77 6.53 -11.73
CA ALA A 156 23.12 7.07 -11.72
C ALA A 156 24.15 5.98 -12.04
N THR A 157 24.02 4.80 -11.41
CA THR A 157 25.00 3.71 -11.57
C THR A 157 24.62 2.68 -12.62
N LYS A 158 23.37 2.71 -13.12
CA LYS A 158 22.75 1.72 -14.00
C LYS A 158 22.69 0.30 -13.42
N LYS A 159 23.02 0.13 -12.14
CA LYS A 159 22.97 -1.16 -11.44
C LYS A 159 21.54 -1.48 -11.01
N LYS A 160 21.18 -2.75 -11.12
CA LYS A 160 19.90 -3.25 -10.62
C LYS A 160 20.05 -3.71 -9.18
N THR A 161 18.92 -3.83 -8.49
CA THR A 161 18.88 -4.36 -7.13
C THR A 161 17.94 -5.55 -7.04
N ASP A 162 18.24 -6.44 -6.11
CA ASP A 162 17.41 -7.55 -5.65
C ASP A 162 16.67 -7.20 -4.35
N ALA A 163 16.88 -5.99 -3.82
CA ALA A 163 16.29 -5.58 -2.56
C ALA A 163 14.77 -5.47 -2.65
N ILE A 164 14.13 -5.75 -1.53
CA ILE A 164 12.68 -5.63 -1.36
C ILE A 164 12.43 -4.59 -0.27
N HIS A 165 11.58 -3.62 -0.58
CA HIS A 165 11.20 -2.57 0.35
C HIS A 165 9.69 -2.58 0.55
N CYS A 166 9.26 -2.16 1.72
CA CYS A 166 7.86 -1.99 2.08
C CYS A 166 7.65 -0.56 2.53
N TYR A 167 6.58 0.07 2.06
CA TYR A 167 6.12 1.36 2.54
C TYR A 167 4.76 1.20 3.21
N SER A 168 4.63 1.67 4.45
CA SER A 168 3.35 1.70 5.16
C SER A 168 2.66 3.04 4.90
N ILE A 169 1.52 3.02 4.19
CA ILE A 169 0.77 4.24 3.87
C ILE A 169 0.20 4.89 5.13
N ALA A 170 -0.23 4.09 6.11
CA ALA A 170 -0.81 4.59 7.35
C ALA A 170 0.20 5.37 8.22
N ASN A 171 1.43 4.89 8.27
CA ASN A 171 2.46 5.43 9.16
C ASN A 171 3.46 6.35 8.45
N ASP A 172 3.44 6.43 7.12
CA ASP A 172 4.47 7.09 6.30
C ASP A 172 5.89 6.58 6.63
N THR A 173 6.03 5.26 6.75
CA THR A 173 7.30 4.62 7.11
C THR A 173 7.78 3.65 6.05
N TRP A 174 9.09 3.61 5.89
CA TRP A 174 9.79 2.66 5.02
C TRP A 174 10.44 1.56 5.83
N THR A 175 10.41 0.35 5.30
CA THR A 175 11.09 -0.80 5.88
C THR A 175 11.77 -1.60 4.78
N LYS A 176 13.03 -1.95 5.00
CA LYS A 176 13.77 -2.84 4.10
C LYS A 176 13.61 -4.28 4.56
N SER A 177 13.25 -5.16 3.64
CA SER A 177 13.19 -6.59 3.91
C SER A 177 14.58 -7.18 4.13
N ARG A 178 14.68 -8.18 5.01
CA ARG A 178 15.87 -9.04 5.12
C ARG A 178 15.96 -10.08 4.00
N HIS A 179 14.82 -10.41 3.39
CA HIS A 179 14.75 -11.26 2.22
C HIS A 179 14.98 -10.42 0.96
N THR A 180 15.77 -10.95 0.03
CA THR A 180 16.01 -10.39 -1.30
C THR A 180 15.43 -11.30 -2.37
N LEU A 181 15.31 -10.75 -3.58
CA LEU A 181 14.99 -11.52 -4.78
C LEU A 181 16.18 -12.45 -5.13
N PRO A 182 15.93 -13.56 -5.84
CA PRO A 182 17.01 -14.47 -6.26
C PRO A 182 18.07 -13.82 -7.15
N SER A 183 17.72 -12.74 -7.85
CA SER A 183 18.63 -11.99 -8.70
C SER A 183 18.19 -10.53 -8.81
N PRO A 184 19.13 -9.57 -8.93
CA PRO A 184 18.79 -8.19 -9.22
C PRO A 184 18.08 -8.06 -10.57
N PHE A 185 16.96 -7.32 -10.61
CA PHE A 185 16.25 -7.07 -11.85
C PHE A 185 15.48 -5.76 -11.81
N CYS A 186 15.06 -5.30 -12.99
CA CYS A 186 14.12 -4.18 -13.12
C CYS A 186 13.16 -4.39 -14.29
N GLY A 187 12.09 -3.59 -14.37
CA GLY A 187 11.15 -3.56 -15.48
C GLY A 187 10.18 -4.74 -15.52
N GLY A 188 10.07 -5.52 -14.45
CA GLY A 188 9.04 -6.55 -14.32
C GLY A 188 7.75 -6.02 -13.70
N VAL A 189 6.83 -6.94 -13.45
CA VAL A 189 5.52 -6.68 -12.85
C VAL A 189 5.33 -7.56 -11.62
N ALA A 190 4.67 -7.03 -10.59
CA ALA A 190 4.17 -7.82 -9.49
C ALA A 190 2.65 -7.90 -9.63
N VAL A 191 2.07 -9.07 -9.32
CA VAL A 191 0.63 -9.33 -9.37
C VAL A 191 0.25 -10.29 -8.25
N LEU A 192 -0.95 -10.16 -7.71
CA LEU A 192 -1.51 -11.12 -6.76
C LEU A 192 -2.00 -12.39 -7.45
N SER A 193 -1.94 -13.51 -6.72
CA SER A 193 -2.56 -14.77 -7.14
C SER A 193 -4.08 -14.73 -6.95
N PRO A 194 -4.89 -14.80 -8.01
CA PRO A 194 -6.32 -14.95 -7.85
C PRO A 194 -6.68 -16.40 -7.46
N PRO A 195 -7.82 -16.64 -6.77
CA PRO A 195 -8.75 -15.66 -6.19
C PRO A 195 -8.43 -15.30 -4.73
N ASP A 196 -7.55 -16.04 -4.07
CA ASP A 196 -7.32 -15.94 -2.62
C ASP A 196 -6.25 -14.91 -2.23
N HIS A 197 -5.59 -14.30 -3.21
CA HIS A 197 -4.50 -13.33 -3.04
C HIS A 197 -3.41 -13.83 -2.08
N SER A 198 -3.24 -15.16 -1.97
CA SER A 198 -2.38 -15.80 -0.97
C SER A 198 -0.88 -15.60 -1.24
N SER A 199 -0.54 -15.21 -2.46
CA SER A 199 0.84 -15.03 -2.90
C SER A 199 1.00 -13.92 -3.93
N ILE A 200 2.19 -13.35 -3.95
CA ILE A 200 2.63 -12.36 -4.93
C ILE A 200 3.46 -13.09 -5.98
N HIS A 201 3.13 -12.86 -7.23
CA HIS A 201 3.87 -13.30 -8.39
C HIS A 201 4.63 -12.13 -9.00
N ILE A 202 5.92 -12.32 -9.23
CA ILE A 202 6.78 -11.35 -9.91
C ILE A 202 7.17 -11.97 -11.25
N LEU A 203 6.88 -11.23 -12.32
CA LEU A 203 6.99 -11.71 -13.70
C LEU A 203 7.90 -10.82 -14.53
N GLY A 204 8.72 -11.46 -15.36
CA GLY A 204 9.52 -10.81 -16.39
C GLY A 204 10.72 -10.02 -15.86
N GLY A 205 11.01 -8.89 -16.51
CA GLY A 205 12.09 -7.98 -16.14
C GLY A 205 13.36 -8.15 -16.95
N MET A 206 14.41 -7.43 -16.54
CA MET A 206 15.73 -7.43 -17.19
C MET A 206 16.84 -7.58 -16.16
N ASN A 207 17.90 -8.32 -16.50
CA ASN A 207 19.10 -8.49 -15.68
C ASN A 207 20.13 -7.37 -15.93
N ASP A 208 21.27 -7.40 -15.24
CA ASP A 208 22.34 -6.41 -15.40
C ASP A 208 22.89 -6.30 -16.82
N ASP A 209 22.87 -7.39 -17.60
CA ASP A 209 23.26 -7.42 -19.01
C ASP A 209 22.19 -6.85 -19.97
N HIS A 210 21.10 -6.27 -19.42
CA HIS A 210 19.95 -5.75 -20.16
C HIS A 210 19.24 -6.82 -21.00
N ARG A 211 19.36 -8.09 -20.61
CA ARG A 211 18.65 -9.19 -21.26
C ARG A 211 17.29 -9.38 -20.59
N PRO A 212 16.21 -9.54 -21.37
CA PRO A 212 14.92 -9.94 -20.84
C PRO A 212 15.03 -11.24 -20.06
N MET A 213 14.37 -11.30 -18.91
CA MET A 213 14.35 -12.46 -18.04
C MET A 213 12.97 -13.11 -18.10
N ALA A 214 12.94 -14.43 -18.27
CA ALA A 214 11.74 -15.22 -18.07
C ALA A 214 11.58 -15.60 -16.58
N ILE A 215 11.69 -14.62 -15.68
CA ILE A 215 11.51 -14.86 -14.24
C ILE A 215 10.01 -15.01 -13.95
N HIS A 216 9.70 -16.05 -13.19
CA HIS A 216 8.48 -16.15 -12.40
C HIS A 216 8.88 -16.47 -10.97
N PHE A 217 8.81 -15.47 -10.10
CA PHE A 217 9.03 -15.66 -8.67
C PHE A 217 7.70 -15.60 -7.95
N LYS A 218 7.44 -16.57 -7.07
CA LYS A 218 6.24 -16.65 -6.25
C LYS A 218 6.65 -16.56 -4.79
N THR A 219 6.01 -15.67 -4.04
CA THR A 219 6.23 -15.57 -2.59
C THR A 219 4.89 -15.52 -1.84
N PRO A 220 4.71 -16.28 -0.75
CA PRO A 220 3.50 -16.20 0.07
C PRO A 220 3.31 -14.81 0.67
N LEU A 221 2.08 -14.32 0.72
CA LEU A 221 1.75 -13.00 1.25
C LEU A 221 2.10 -12.88 2.75
N GLN A 222 1.95 -13.98 3.50
CA GLN A 222 2.22 -13.99 4.95
C GLN A 222 3.68 -13.67 5.31
N CYS A 223 4.61 -13.85 4.37
CA CYS A 223 6.00 -13.45 4.55
C CYS A 223 6.16 -11.92 4.69
N TRP A 224 5.18 -11.15 4.21
CA TRP A 224 5.26 -9.70 4.05
C TRP A 224 4.33 -8.95 4.99
N THR A 225 3.16 -9.49 5.33
CA THR A 225 2.24 -8.90 6.31
C THR A 225 2.78 -8.92 7.75
N ALA A 226 3.82 -9.72 8.02
CA ALA A 226 4.52 -9.78 9.30
C ALA A 226 5.70 -8.79 9.44
N LEU A 227 6.03 -8.02 8.39
CA LEU A 227 7.14 -7.07 8.39
C LEU A 227 7.09 -5.99 9.49
N PRO A 228 5.93 -5.54 10.01
CA PRO A 228 5.92 -4.58 11.12
C PRO A 228 6.37 -5.17 12.48
N LEU A 229 6.51 -6.49 12.62
CA LEU A 229 6.65 -7.11 13.95
C LEU A 229 8.03 -7.66 14.31
N LYS A 230 8.91 -7.89 13.32
CA LYS A 230 10.22 -8.51 13.59
C LYS A 230 11.37 -7.48 13.66
N ILE A 231 11.38 -6.49 12.77
CA ILE A 231 12.45 -5.48 12.71
C ILE A 231 12.40 -4.58 13.96
N ASP A 232 11.19 -4.21 14.37
CA ASP A 232 10.92 -3.45 15.59
C ASP A 232 11.35 -4.17 16.88
N LYS A 233 11.40 -5.51 16.90
CA LYS A 233 11.81 -6.27 18.11
C LYS A 233 13.32 -6.32 18.31
N GLU A 234 14.11 -6.21 17.26
CA GLU A 234 15.57 -6.30 17.32
C GLU A 234 16.22 -4.91 17.48
N GLU A 235 15.69 -3.88 16.83
CA GLU A 235 16.11 -2.50 17.04
C GLU A 235 15.72 -2.00 18.44
N ARG A 236 14.49 -2.28 18.91
CA ARG A 236 14.09 -1.95 20.29
C ARG A 236 14.81 -2.76 21.36
N LYS A 237 15.30 -3.99 21.06
CA LYS A 237 16.14 -4.74 22.02
C LYS A 237 17.50 -4.08 22.19
N GLN A 238 18.10 -3.56 21.11
CA GLN A 238 19.39 -2.86 21.17
C GLN A 238 19.27 -1.48 21.82
N GLU A 239 18.17 -0.74 21.56
CA GLU A 239 17.86 0.48 22.30
C GLU A 239 17.52 0.23 23.78
N GLN A 240 16.80 -0.84 24.11
CA GLN A 240 16.52 -1.20 25.51
C GLN A 240 17.77 -1.62 26.27
N LEU A 241 18.73 -2.29 25.63
CA LEU A 241 20.03 -2.66 26.23
C LEU A 241 20.93 -1.44 26.46
N SER A 242 20.83 -0.40 25.62
CA SER A 242 21.55 0.86 25.83
C SER A 242 20.87 1.74 26.88
N LEU A 243 19.54 1.76 26.93
CA LEU A 243 18.74 2.49 27.93
C LEU A 243 18.73 1.82 29.31
N SER A 244 18.85 0.49 29.42
CA SER A 244 18.88 -0.23 30.70
C SER A 244 20.17 -0.02 31.49
N ASN A 245 21.25 0.42 30.84
CA ASN A 245 22.50 0.79 31.50
C ASN A 245 22.46 2.21 32.09
N SER A 246 21.37 2.95 31.87
CA SER A 246 21.23 4.33 32.34
C SER A 246 19.77 4.62 32.69
N ASN A 247 19.28 4.04 33.79
CA ASN A 247 18.48 4.76 34.81
C ASN A 247 17.85 3.77 35.80
N SER A 248 18.34 3.85 37.03
CA SER A 248 17.65 3.43 38.24
C SER A 248 16.58 4.45 38.66
N ASN A 249 15.47 3.92 39.20
CA ASN A 249 14.36 4.58 39.92
C ASN A 249 13.20 5.20 39.13
N SER A 250 12.06 4.49 39.09
CA SER A 250 10.87 4.73 39.94
C SER A 250 9.60 4.08 39.35
N ASN A 251 8.63 3.77 40.22
CA ASN A 251 7.42 2.97 39.96
C ASN A 251 6.45 3.55 38.91
N SER A 252 6.62 3.20 37.62
CA SER A 252 5.60 3.44 36.58
C SER A 252 5.52 2.37 35.47
N ASN A 253 6.29 1.27 35.58
CA ASN A 253 6.48 0.34 34.47
C ASN A 253 5.27 -0.58 34.15
N SER A 254 4.34 -0.85 35.08
CA SER A 254 3.23 -1.78 34.82
C SER A 254 2.13 -1.20 33.92
N ASP A 255 1.78 0.08 34.10
CA ASP A 255 0.68 0.73 33.36
C ASP A 255 1.05 1.01 31.91
N VAL A 256 2.31 1.39 31.66
CA VAL A 256 2.83 1.62 30.30
C VAL A 256 2.95 0.30 29.53
N GLN A 257 3.34 -0.78 30.23
CA GLN A 257 3.49 -2.09 29.62
C GLN A 257 2.13 -2.72 29.27
N GLY A 258 1.10 -2.54 30.11
CA GLY A 258 -0.28 -2.96 29.83
C GLY A 258 -0.88 -2.25 28.61
N ARG A 259 -0.75 -0.92 28.53
CA ARG A 259 -1.22 -0.12 27.38
C ARG A 259 -0.58 -0.52 26.06
N SER A 260 0.75 -0.65 26.05
CA SER A 260 1.51 -0.99 24.85
C SER A 260 1.17 -2.40 24.32
N LYS A 261 1.01 -3.37 25.23
CA LYS A 261 0.62 -4.75 24.88
C LYS A 261 -0.70 -4.80 24.11
N TRP A 262 -1.74 -4.11 24.58
CA TRP A 262 -3.09 -4.23 24.02
C TRP A 262 -3.34 -3.37 22.79
N ILE A 263 -2.60 -2.27 22.62
CA ILE A 263 -2.53 -1.55 21.34
C ILE A 263 -1.88 -2.43 20.27
N LEU A 264 -0.79 -3.13 20.61
CA LEU A 264 -0.16 -4.08 19.68
C LEU A 264 -1.07 -5.26 19.36
N TRP A 265 -1.78 -5.80 20.35
CA TRP A 265 -2.77 -6.85 20.14
C TRP A 265 -3.86 -6.41 19.16
N TRP A 266 -4.43 -5.21 19.35
CA TRP A 266 -5.44 -4.63 18.45
C TRP A 266 -4.94 -4.52 17.00
N ASN A 267 -3.72 -4.00 16.81
CA ASN A 267 -3.13 -3.80 15.50
C ASN A 267 -2.75 -5.12 14.79
N GLN A 268 -2.66 -6.24 15.51
CA GLN A 268 -2.32 -7.56 14.98
C GLN A 268 -3.55 -8.41 14.61
N MET A 269 -4.75 -8.01 15.03
CA MET A 269 -5.98 -8.73 14.70
C MET A 269 -6.25 -8.69 13.19
N GLN A 270 -6.84 -9.75 12.65
CA GLN A 270 -7.29 -9.75 11.24
C GLN A 270 -8.48 -8.78 11.06
N SER A 271 -8.76 -8.37 9.82
CA SER A 271 -9.87 -7.43 9.53
C SER A 271 -11.23 -7.97 9.99
N CYS A 272 -11.56 -9.21 9.64
CA CYS A 272 -12.81 -9.87 10.04
C CYS A 272 -12.96 -10.01 11.57
N GLU A 273 -11.84 -10.23 12.27
CA GLU A 273 -11.83 -10.32 13.74
C GLU A 273 -12.05 -8.95 14.39
N ARG A 274 -11.46 -7.89 13.82
CA ARG A 274 -11.68 -6.50 14.28
C ARG A 274 -13.11 -6.06 14.06
N GLU A 275 -13.69 -6.37 12.90
CA GLU A 275 -15.10 -6.09 12.62
C GLU A 275 -16.03 -6.74 13.64
N LEU A 276 -15.80 -8.03 13.95
CA LEU A 276 -16.57 -8.73 14.98
C LEU A 276 -16.43 -8.06 16.36
N VAL A 277 -15.22 -7.66 16.76
CA VAL A 277 -15.01 -7.00 18.06
C VAL A 277 -15.67 -5.61 18.08
N LEU A 278 -15.56 -4.82 17.01
CA LEU A 278 -16.22 -3.52 16.90
C LEU A 278 -17.74 -3.64 16.90
N GLU A 279 -18.30 -4.60 16.16
CA GLU A 279 -19.73 -4.87 16.13
C GLU A 279 -20.24 -5.21 17.55
N ARG A 280 -19.52 -6.08 18.26
CA ARG A 280 -19.84 -6.46 19.65
C ARG A 280 -19.67 -5.28 20.61
N PHE A 281 -18.62 -4.47 20.43
CA PHE A 281 -18.34 -3.29 21.24
C PHE A 281 -19.45 -2.23 21.12
N HIS A 282 -20.02 -2.06 19.92
CA HIS A 282 -21.14 -1.13 19.70
C HIS A 282 -22.50 -1.68 20.14
N LYS A 283 -22.76 -2.99 19.97
CA LYS A 283 -24.07 -3.59 20.26
C LYS A 283 -24.27 -3.99 21.72
N LEU A 284 -23.19 -4.27 22.45
CA LEU A 284 -23.26 -4.72 23.85
C LEU A 284 -23.06 -3.55 24.81
N THR A 285 -23.68 -3.63 25.99
CA THR A 285 -23.29 -2.76 27.09
C THR A 285 -21.85 -3.09 27.50
N ARG A 286 -21.15 -2.14 28.12
CA ARG A 286 -19.77 -2.34 28.58
C ARG A 286 -19.62 -3.64 29.38
N GLN A 287 -20.45 -3.87 30.40
CA GLN A 287 -20.40 -5.09 31.20
C GLN A 287 -20.63 -6.36 30.38
N CYS A 288 -21.56 -6.34 29.41
CA CYS A 288 -21.80 -7.48 28.52
C CYS A 288 -20.64 -7.72 27.54
N PHE A 289 -20.00 -6.66 27.07
CA PHE A 289 -18.82 -6.74 26.22
C PHE A 289 -17.62 -7.33 26.97
N GLU A 290 -17.35 -6.83 28.19
CA GLU A 290 -16.27 -7.33 29.05
C GLU A 290 -16.46 -8.83 29.34
N LYS A 291 -17.69 -9.25 29.66
CA LYS A 291 -18.05 -10.65 29.86
C LYS A 291 -17.85 -11.50 28.60
N TRP A 292 -18.37 -11.03 27.46
CA TRP A 292 -18.20 -11.73 26.18
C TRP A 292 -16.73 -11.91 25.82
N LEU A 293 -15.91 -10.88 26.04
CA LEU A 293 -14.49 -10.90 25.70
C LEU A 293 -13.72 -11.98 26.48
N VAL A 294 -14.04 -12.15 27.76
CA VAL A 294 -13.35 -13.10 28.66
C VAL A 294 -13.97 -14.49 28.64
N ASP A 295 -15.29 -14.62 28.45
CA ASP A 295 -15.99 -15.91 28.61
C ASP A 295 -16.30 -16.59 27.26
N ASP A 296 -16.65 -15.80 26.24
CA ASP A 296 -17.30 -16.29 25.02
C ASP A 296 -16.51 -16.03 23.73
N SER A 297 -15.53 -15.13 23.77
CA SER A 297 -14.72 -14.79 22.60
C SER A 297 -13.73 -15.90 22.24
N GLN A 298 -13.24 -15.87 20.99
CA GLN A 298 -12.17 -16.75 20.55
C GLN A 298 -10.84 -16.51 21.29
N TRP A 299 -10.69 -15.40 22.03
CA TRP A 299 -9.50 -15.05 22.79
C TRP A 299 -9.62 -15.30 24.31
N LYS A 300 -10.72 -15.93 24.76
CA LYS A 300 -10.97 -16.23 26.18
C LYS A 300 -9.83 -16.93 26.94
N SER A 301 -9.03 -17.72 26.23
CA SER A 301 -7.87 -18.41 26.82
C SER A 301 -6.64 -17.50 27.01
N SER A 302 -6.63 -16.34 26.36
CA SER A 302 -5.48 -15.42 26.27
C SER A 302 -5.72 -14.07 26.93
N ILE A 303 -6.98 -13.70 27.18
CA ILE A 303 -7.38 -12.43 27.81
C ILE A 303 -7.79 -12.69 29.26
N LYS A 304 -7.18 -11.98 30.21
CA LYS A 304 -7.61 -11.98 31.61
C LYS A 304 -8.53 -10.80 31.89
N HIS A 305 -9.26 -10.87 33.00
CA HIS A 305 -10.16 -9.77 33.41
C HIS A 305 -9.42 -8.42 33.55
N ASP A 306 -8.20 -8.42 34.04
CA ASP A 306 -7.37 -7.20 34.21
C ASP A 306 -6.89 -6.61 32.87
N ASP A 307 -6.91 -7.40 31.79
CA ASP A 307 -6.52 -6.95 30.46
C ASP A 307 -7.64 -6.16 29.76
N VAL A 308 -8.88 -6.37 30.17
CA VAL A 308 -10.07 -5.83 29.50
C VAL A 308 -10.08 -4.31 29.47
N VAL A 309 -9.67 -3.65 30.56
CA VAL A 309 -9.58 -2.19 30.64
C VAL A 309 -8.66 -1.62 29.55
N TRP A 310 -7.56 -2.30 29.27
CA TRP A 310 -6.59 -1.87 28.26
C TRP A 310 -7.03 -2.19 26.84
N ILE A 311 -7.80 -3.26 26.65
CA ILE A 311 -8.41 -3.60 25.36
C ILE A 311 -9.49 -2.58 25.01
N THR A 312 -10.38 -2.26 25.94
CA THR A 312 -11.37 -1.20 25.79
C THR A 312 -10.70 0.13 25.44
N PHE A 313 -9.62 0.49 26.14
CA PHE A 313 -8.84 1.68 25.83
C PHE A 313 -8.26 1.66 24.40
N ALA A 314 -7.72 0.53 23.94
CA ALA A 314 -7.18 0.41 22.58
C ALA A 314 -8.29 0.57 21.51
N ILE A 315 -9.48 0.01 21.75
CA ILE A 315 -10.65 0.15 20.87
C ILE A 315 -11.13 1.60 20.84
N GLU A 316 -11.27 2.23 22.01
CA GLU A 316 -11.71 3.64 22.13
C GLU A 316 -10.71 4.59 21.46
N ALA A 317 -9.40 4.36 21.63
CA ALA A 317 -8.37 5.13 20.94
C ALA A 317 -8.50 4.97 19.42
N TYR A 318 -8.65 3.73 18.94
CA TYR A 318 -8.89 3.45 17.52
C TYR A 318 -10.13 4.17 16.99
N LEU A 319 -11.25 4.12 17.72
CA LEU A 319 -12.47 4.83 17.35
C LEU A 319 -12.24 6.34 17.33
N LEU A 320 -11.59 6.92 18.34
CA LEU A 320 -11.29 8.35 18.42
C LEU A 320 -10.41 8.84 17.26
N PHE A 321 -9.44 8.02 16.84
CA PHE A 321 -8.57 8.33 15.70
C PHE A 321 -9.31 8.26 14.36
N ASN A 322 -10.35 7.41 14.28
CA ASN A 322 -11.14 7.21 13.07
C ASN A 322 -12.48 7.95 13.06
N SER A 323 -12.91 8.54 14.18
CA SER A 323 -14.19 9.25 14.35
C SER A 323 -14.08 10.75 14.11
N LYS A 324 -12.94 11.26 13.61
CA LYS A 324 -12.85 12.64 13.10
C LYS A 324 -13.40 12.68 11.69
N ASP A 325 -14.71 12.44 11.60
CA ASP A 325 -15.65 12.90 10.56
C ASP A 325 -17.02 12.31 10.94
N SER A 326 -17.78 13.09 11.72
CA SER A 326 -19.23 12.97 11.89
C SER A 326 -19.84 14.35 11.77
#